data_AF-A0A1F3TU99-F1
#
_entry.id   AF-A0A1F3TU99-F1
#
_cell.length_a   1.000
_cell.length_b   1.000
_cell.length_c   1.000
_cell.angle_alpha   90.00
_cell.angle_beta   90.00
_cell.angle_gamma   90.00
#
_symmetry.space_group_name_H-M   'P 1'
#
loop_
_entity.id
_entity.type
_entity.pdbx_description
1 polymer ?
#
loop_
_entity_poly.entity_id
_entity_poly.type
_entity_poly.pdbx_seq_one_letter_code
_entity_poly.pdbx_strand_id
1 'polypeptide(L)'
;MLSCKETVLILSSDKELSFRQRIELRFHLLMCKHCASYSKQIGAIVGELKRMYRETTKIDVSRVAYLENQIIEKMKKFKSKD
;
A
#
# COMPACT_ATOMS: atom_id res chain seq x y z
N MET A 1 -5.94 -28.48 7.83
CA MET A 1 -5.87 -27.26 8.68
C MET A 1 -4.58 -26.55 8.34
N LEU A 2 -4.62 -25.24 8.10
CA LEU A 2 -3.41 -24.45 7.97
C LEU A 2 -2.63 -24.49 9.29
N SER A 3 -1.32 -24.61 9.19
CA SER A 3 -0.40 -24.38 10.30
C SER A 3 -0.28 -22.88 10.60
N CYS A 4 0.20 -22.55 11.80
CA CYS A 4 0.50 -21.17 12.18
C CYS A 4 1.51 -20.53 11.21
N LYS A 5 2.50 -21.31 10.73
CA LYS A 5 3.51 -20.86 9.77
C LYS A 5 2.89 -20.48 8.43
N GLU A 6 2.02 -21.34 7.88
CA GLU A 6 1.32 -21.06 6.63
C GLU A 6 0.36 -19.87 6.77
N THR A 7 -0.32 -19.77 7.91
CA THR A 7 -1.21 -18.65 8.21
C THR A 7 -0.45 -17.32 8.25
N VAL A 8 0.70 -17.27 8.91
CA VAL A 8 1.55 -16.08 8.94
C VAL A 8 2.02 -15.72 7.53
N LEU A 9 2.49 -16.71 6.76
CA LEU A 9 2.94 -16.50 5.38
C LEU A 9 1.82 -15.94 4.49
N ILE A 10 0.59 -16.47 4.64
CA ILE A 10 -0.60 -15.98 3.93
C ILE A 10 -0.90 -14.53 4.34
N LEU A 11 -0.89 -14.23 5.63
CA LEU A 11 -1.20 -12.89 6.16
C LEU A 11 -0.16 -11.84 5.78
N SER A 12 1.10 -12.23 5.57
CA SER A 12 2.19 -11.34 5.15
C SER A 12 2.37 -11.25 3.64
N SER A 13 1.56 -11.97 2.85
CA SER A 13 1.67 -12.01 1.39
C SER A 13 0.58 -11.16 0.74
N ASP A 14 0.95 -10.42 -0.31
CA ASP A 14 -0.01 -9.70 -1.16
C ASP A 14 -0.70 -10.58 -2.21
N LYS A 15 -0.55 -11.91 -2.10
CA LYS A 15 -1.17 -12.85 -3.05
C LYS A 15 -2.67 -12.96 -2.84
N GLU A 16 -3.40 -13.04 -3.95
CA GLU A 16 -4.82 -13.35 -3.90
C GLU A 16 -5.06 -14.78 -3.38
N LEU A 17 -5.98 -14.90 -2.42
CA LEU A 17 -6.37 -16.18 -1.86
C LEU A 17 -7.55 -16.76 -2.63
N SER A 18 -7.43 -18.04 -2.99
CA SER A 18 -8.56 -18.84 -3.48
C SER A 18 -9.67 -18.93 -2.42
N PHE A 19 -10.90 -19.21 -2.84
CA PHE A 19 -12.05 -19.35 -1.93
C PHE A 19 -11.80 -20.33 -0.79
N ARG A 20 -11.19 -21.48 -1.10
CA ARG A 20 -10.84 -22.51 -0.11
C ARG A 20 -9.84 -21.97 0.91
N GLN A 21 -8.78 -21.31 0.46
CA GLN A 21 -7.77 -20.73 1.36
C GLN A 21 -8.36 -19.65 2.27
N ARG A 22 -9.30 -18.85 1.78
CA ARG A 22 -10.00 -17.85 2.61
C ARG A 22 -10.79 -18.52 3.75
N ILE A 23 -11.48 -19.62 3.46
CA ILE A 23 -12.25 -20.36 4.45
C ILE A 23 -11.31 -20.99 5.48
N GLU A 24 -10.27 -21.68 5.04
CA GLU A 24 -9.28 -22.32 5.92
C GLU A 24 -8.57 -21.30 6.83
N LEU A 25 -8.23 -20.12 6.29
CA LEU A 25 -7.65 -19.01 7.05
C LEU A 25 -8.63 -18.51 8.12
N ARG A 26 -9.90 -18.28 7.77
CA ARG A 26 -10.92 -17.85 8.73
C ARG A 26 -11.06 -18.85 9.87
N PHE A 27 -11.14 -20.14 9.58
CA PHE A 27 -11.19 -21.18 10.62
C PHE A 27 -9.96 -21.16 11.52
N HIS A 28 -8.75 -21.01 10.95
CA HIS A 28 -7.53 -20.94 11.75
C HIS A 28 -7.53 -19.72 12.68
N LEU A 29 -7.93 -18.54 12.19
CA LEU A 29 -7.99 -17.32 13.00
C LEU A 29 -9.03 -17.40 14.13
N LEU A 30 -10.12 -18.16 13.94
CA LEU A 30 -11.10 -18.40 15.00
C LEU A 30 -10.54 -19.29 16.12
N MET A 31 -9.65 -20.24 15.78
CA MET A 31 -9.11 -21.21 16.75
C MET A 31 -7.78 -20.78 17.37
N CYS A 32 -6.99 -19.96 16.68
CA CYS A 32 -5.66 -19.55 17.13
C CYS A 32 -5.63 -18.06 17.49
N LYS A 33 -5.64 -17.77 18.79
CA LYS A 33 -5.56 -16.39 19.33
C LYS A 33 -4.29 -15.64 18.86
N HIS A 34 -3.17 -16.34 18.71
CA HIS A 34 -1.91 -15.72 18.29
C HIS A 34 -1.98 -15.25 16.84
N CYS A 35 -2.47 -16.09 15.94
CA CYS A 35 -2.64 -15.72 14.53
C CYS A 35 -3.73 -14.64 14.36
N ALA A 36 -4.79 -14.68 15.16
CA ALA A 36 -5.79 -13.60 15.19
C ALA A 36 -5.19 -12.26 15.63
N SER A 37 -4.33 -12.26 16.66
CA SER A 37 -3.61 -11.05 17.09
C SER A 37 -2.66 -10.55 16.02
N TYR A 38 -1.88 -11.46 15.41
CA TYR A 38 -0.95 -11.11 14.34
C TYR A 38 -1.68 -10.49 13.14
N SER A 39 -2.82 -11.05 12.72
CA SER A 39 -3.66 -10.50 11.64
C SER A 39 -4.10 -9.06 11.93
N LYS A 40 -4.48 -8.75 13.18
CA LYS A 40 -4.83 -7.38 13.58
C LYS A 40 -3.61 -6.44 13.54
N GLN A 41 -2.45 -6.90 14.04
CA GLN A 41 -1.21 -6.12 14.06
C GLN A 41 -0.74 -5.75 12.65
N ILE A 42 -0.66 -6.74 11.75
CA ILE A 42 -0.22 -6.48 10.37
C ILE A 42 -1.21 -5.60 9.63
N GLY A 43 -2.53 -5.77 9.86
CA GLY A 43 -3.56 -4.90 9.32
C GLY A 43 -3.42 -3.45 9.77
N ALA A 44 -3.10 -3.22 11.05
CA ALA A 44 -2.85 -1.88 11.58
C ALA A 44 -1.61 -1.23 10.95
N ILE A 45 -0.50 -1.97 10.83
CA ILE A 45 0.73 -1.49 10.18
C ILE A 45 0.45 -1.08 8.72
N VAL A 46 -0.23 -1.94 7.97
CA VAL A 46 -0.58 -1.64 6.56
C VAL A 46 -1.52 -0.44 6.47
N GLY A 47 -2.48 -0.31 7.39
CA GLY A 47 -3.38 0.85 7.48
C GLY A 47 -2.64 2.16 7.68
N GLU A 48 -1.75 2.21 8.68
CA GLU A 48 -0.94 3.39 8.99
C GLU A 48 0.03 3.72 7.87
N LEU A 49 0.71 2.73 7.27
CA LEU A 49 1.57 2.94 6.11
C LEU A 49 0.78 3.55 4.96
N LYS A 50 -0.39 2.98 4.60
CA LYS A 50 -1.23 3.52 3.52
C LYS A 50 -1.70 4.95 3.80
N ARG A 51 -1.92 5.31 5.06
CA ARG A 51 -2.27 6.67 5.45
C ARG A 51 -1.08 7.60 5.29
N MET A 52 0.07 7.26 5.87
CA MET A 52 1.31 8.04 5.79
C MET A 52 1.72 8.27 4.34
N TYR A 53 1.70 7.23 3.49
CA TYR A 53 2.00 7.37 2.08
C TYR A 53 1.03 8.31 1.37
N ARG A 54 -0.28 8.24 1.66
CA ARG A 54 -1.25 9.18 1.07
C ARG A 54 -1.01 10.63 1.44
N GLU A 55 -0.55 10.89 2.66
CA GLU A 55 -0.20 12.24 3.12
C GLU A 55 1.09 12.72 2.46
N THR A 56 2.14 11.89 2.43
CA THR A 56 3.44 12.23 1.84
C THR A 56 3.41 12.34 0.32
N THR A 57 2.61 11.51 -0.37
CA THR A 57 2.47 11.55 -1.83
C THR A 57 1.37 12.47 -2.30
N LYS A 58 0.78 13.28 -1.41
CA LYS A 58 -0.25 14.24 -1.78
C LYS A 58 0.32 15.25 -2.77
N ILE A 59 -0.19 15.18 -4.00
CA ILE A 59 0.21 16.08 -5.08
C ILE A 59 -0.55 17.39 -4.93
N ASP A 60 0.18 18.49 -4.78
CA ASP A 60 -0.38 19.83 -4.95
C ASP A 60 -0.46 20.14 -6.46
N VAL A 61 -1.67 20.08 -7.01
CA VAL A 61 -1.96 20.33 -8.43
C VAL A 61 -1.54 21.74 -8.85
N SER A 62 -1.71 22.73 -7.98
CA SER A 62 -1.30 24.12 -8.26
C SER A 62 0.23 24.22 -8.35
N ARG A 63 0.95 23.49 -7.50
CA ARG A 63 2.42 23.40 -7.58
C ARG A 63 2.88 22.74 -8.87
N VAL A 64 2.22 21.68 -9.32
CA VAL A 64 2.54 21.00 -10.60
C VAL A 64 2.35 21.95 -11.77
N ALA A 65 1.18 22.58 -11.89
CA ALA A 65 0.89 23.54 -12.96
C ALA A 65 1.87 24.73 -12.96
N TYR A 66 2.27 25.21 -11.77
CA TYR A 66 3.30 26.23 -11.66
C TYR A 66 4.65 25.77 -12.24
N LEU A 67 5.10 24.56 -11.88
CA LEU A 67 6.36 24.00 -12.37
C LEU A 67 6.32 23.77 -13.90
N GLU A 68 5.21 23.28 -14.43
CA GLU A 68 5.00 23.08 -15.88
C GLU A 68 5.16 24.40 -16.64
N ASN A 69 4.49 25.46 -16.19
CA ASN A 69 4.60 26.78 -16.81
C ASN A 69 6.04 27.33 -16.74
N GLN A 70 6.73 27.15 -15.61
CA GLN A 70 8.14 27.56 -15.47
C GLN A 70 9.05 26.82 -16.46
N ILE A 71 8.82 25.53 -16.69
CA ILE A 71 9.59 24.74 -17.66
C ILE A 71 9.32 25.24 -19.08
N ILE A 72 8.06 25.43 -19.45
CA ILE A 72 7.66 25.94 -20.78
C ILE A 72 8.30 27.29 -21.07
N GLU A 73 8.24 28.23 -20.11
CA GLU A 73 8.83 29.56 -20.28
C GLU A 73 10.37 29.52 -20.42
N LYS A 74 11.05 28.67 -19.63
CA LYS A 74 12.50 28.45 -19.80
C LYS A 74 12.83 27.87 -21.17
N MET A 75 12.04 26.90 -21.63
CA MET A 75 12.22 26.26 -22.95
C MET A 75 12.00 27.25 -24.11
N LYS A 76 10.99 28.13 -24.01
CA LYS A 76 10.77 29.21 -24.99
C LYS A 76 11.97 30.15 -25.06
N LYS A 77 12.47 30.60 -23.90
CA LYS A 77 13.62 31.50 -23.80
C LYS A 77 14.91 30.89 -24.35
N PHE A 78 15.09 29.58 -24.18
CA PHE A 78 16.21 28.84 -24.75
C PHE A 78 16.12 28.83 -26.28
N LYS A 79 14.95 28.49 -26.84
CA LYS A 79 14.70 28.46 -28.29
C LYS A 79 14.81 29.82 -28.99
N SER A 80 14.61 30.92 -28.28
CA SER A 80 14.73 32.29 -28.84
C SER A 80 16.16 32.84 -28.83
N LYS A 81 17.12 32.08 -28.29
CA LYS A 81 18.53 32.49 -28.17
C LYS A 81 19.45 31.82 -29.22
N ASP A 82 18.92 30.81 -29.91
CA ASP A 82 19.47 30.19 -31.13
C ASP A 82 18.78 30.78 -32.37
#